data_AF-A0A6I6JF16-F1
#
_entry.id   AF-A0A6I6JF16-F1
#
_cell.length_a   1.000
_cell.length_b   1.000
_cell.length_c   1.000
_cell.angle_alpha   90.00
_cell.angle_beta   90.00
_cell.angle_gamma   90.00
#
_symmetry.space_group_name_H-M   'P 1'
#
loop_
_entity.id
_entity.type
_entity.pdbx_description
1 polymer ?
#
loop_
_entity_poly.entity_id
_entity_poly.type
_entity_poly.pdbx_seq_one_letter_code
_entity_poly.pdbx_strand_id
1 'polypeptide(L)'
;MQEKEASVVNPKTIVTAVLVLAISASHYVTAMTDLRPHVVLRELYYLPIILSGLWFGMKGGLGVSGLIVLLYAPMIILNWSDLAAVDLERILECGLFITVGLLTGLLRDREQAKESQRAEQVAALAGTVAHEINSPLFAALSAAQMLEEDLEDQSKEDVGLIIRNLMDIKEQVRKISGIKDVILQDYAGNTQVATLGGEE
;
A
#
# COMPACT_ATOMS: atom_id res chain seq x y z
N MET A 1 12.25 -16.39 -32.03
CA MET A 1 12.22 -14.92 -31.98
C MET A 1 11.23 -14.60 -30.87
N GLN A 2 11.71 -14.30 -29.66
CA GLN A 2 10.86 -14.10 -28.49
C GLN A 2 10.23 -12.72 -28.57
N GLU A 3 8.90 -12.70 -28.68
CA GLU A 3 8.09 -11.51 -28.62
C GLU A 3 8.14 -10.99 -27.17
N LYS A 4 8.80 -9.85 -27.00
CA LYS A 4 9.02 -9.19 -25.72
C LYS A 4 7.66 -8.64 -25.28
N GLU A 5 6.98 -9.31 -24.35
CA GLU A 5 5.77 -8.77 -23.71
C GLU A 5 6.06 -7.33 -23.29
N ALA A 6 5.39 -6.39 -23.95
CA ALA A 6 5.46 -4.99 -23.59
C ALA A 6 4.87 -4.86 -22.19
N SER A 7 5.76 -4.74 -21.20
CA SER A 7 5.45 -4.32 -19.84
C SER A 7 4.39 -3.23 -19.90
N VAL A 8 3.16 -3.56 -19.51
CA VAL A 8 2.05 -2.60 -19.44
C VAL A 8 2.45 -1.59 -18.38
N VAL A 9 2.90 -0.43 -18.84
CA VAL A 9 3.42 0.61 -17.96
C VAL A 9 2.32 1.04 -16.99
N ASN A 10 2.62 1.02 -15.69
CA ASN A 10 1.65 1.36 -14.65
C ASN A 10 1.06 2.76 -14.90
N PRO A 11 -0.28 2.95 -14.86
CA PRO A 11 -0.92 4.23 -15.17
C PRO A 11 -0.41 5.37 -14.27
N LYS A 12 -0.07 5.07 -13.01
CA LYS A 12 0.52 6.05 -12.08
C LYS A 12 1.85 6.59 -12.61
N THR A 13 2.69 5.71 -13.16
CA THR A 13 3.99 6.06 -13.73
C THR A 13 3.81 6.96 -14.96
N ILE A 14 2.82 6.65 -15.80
CA ILE A 14 2.49 7.47 -16.98
C ILE A 14 2.06 8.87 -16.52
N VAL A 15 1.15 8.97 -15.55
CA VAL A 15 0.68 10.27 -15.03
C VAL A 15 1.84 11.09 -14.47
N THR A 16 2.68 10.50 -13.61
CA THR A 16 3.85 11.20 -13.05
C THR A 16 4.81 11.66 -14.16
N ALA A 17 5.11 10.79 -15.13
CA ALA A 17 6.01 11.13 -16.24
C ALA A 17 5.46 12.27 -17.11
N VAL A 18 4.17 12.23 -17.44
CA VAL A 18 3.51 13.27 -18.22
C VAL A 18 3.55 14.61 -17.47
N LEU A 19 3.27 14.61 -16.16
CA LEU A 19 3.35 15.82 -15.35
C LEU A 19 4.75 16.43 -15.34
N VAL A 20 5.78 15.61 -15.10
CA VAL A 20 7.18 16.06 -15.11
C VAL A 20 7.53 16.66 -16.47
N LEU A 21 7.25 15.95 -17.57
CA LEU A 21 7.59 16.41 -18.91
C LEU A 21 6.82 17.66 -19.32
N ALA A 22 5.52 17.74 -19.02
CA ALA A 22 4.69 18.89 -19.36
C ALA A 22 5.11 20.15 -18.60
N ILE A 23 5.39 20.02 -17.30
CA ILE A 23 5.85 21.14 -16.47
C ILE A 23 7.24 21.58 -16.92
N SER A 24 8.18 20.65 -17.14
CA SER A 24 9.52 20.98 -17.64
C SER A 24 9.47 21.66 -19.00
N ALA A 25 8.73 21.12 -19.97
CA ALA A 25 8.60 21.77 -21.28
C ALA A 25 8.03 23.20 -21.16
N SER A 26 6.97 23.37 -20.36
CA SER A 26 6.35 24.69 -20.12
C SER A 26 7.31 25.65 -19.44
N HIS A 27 8.13 25.16 -18.51
CA HIS A 27 9.14 25.95 -17.80
C HIS A 27 10.22 26.46 -18.75
N TYR A 28 10.74 25.61 -19.64
CA TYR A 28 11.73 26.04 -20.63
C TYR A 28 11.17 27.05 -21.63
N VAL A 29 9.91 26.92 -22.04
CA VAL A 29 9.26 27.89 -22.95
C VAL A 29 9.03 29.24 -22.26
N THR A 30 8.49 29.23 -21.04
CA THR A 30 8.14 30.48 -20.33
C THR A 30 9.33 31.26 -19.83
N ALA A 31 10.43 30.59 -19.50
CA ALA A 31 11.69 31.25 -19.15
C ALA A 31 12.24 32.17 -20.26
N MET A 32 11.79 31.99 -21.51
CA MET A 32 12.20 32.83 -22.65
C MET A 32 11.30 34.05 -22.89
N THR A 33 10.13 34.13 -22.25
CA THR A 33 9.11 35.13 -22.62
C THR A 33 8.62 36.01 -21.47
N ASP A 34 8.52 35.54 -20.22
CA ASP A 34 7.98 36.37 -19.11
C ASP A 34 8.30 35.83 -17.69
N LEU A 35 8.49 36.72 -16.71
CA LEU A 35 8.93 36.38 -15.34
C LEU A 35 7.84 35.77 -14.44
N ARG A 36 6.57 36.18 -14.60
CA ARG A 36 5.46 35.72 -13.73
C ARG A 36 5.06 34.25 -13.89
N PRO A 37 4.85 33.71 -15.11
CA PRO A 37 4.46 32.30 -15.26
C PRO A 37 5.55 31.32 -14.79
N HIS A 38 6.81 31.73 -14.82
CA HIS A 38 7.94 30.93 -14.35
C HIS A 38 7.82 30.58 -12.84
N VAL A 39 7.34 31.51 -12.01
CA VAL A 39 7.19 31.27 -10.55
C VAL A 39 6.10 30.24 -10.28
N VAL A 40 4.98 30.32 -10.98
CA VAL A 40 3.84 29.39 -10.80
C VAL A 40 4.20 27.98 -11.27
N LEU A 41 4.95 27.84 -12.36
CA LEU A 41 5.38 26.54 -12.87
C LEU A 41 6.33 25.81 -11.92
N ARG A 42 7.12 26.56 -11.15
CA ARG A 42 8.00 26.05 -10.10
C ARG A 42 7.22 25.39 -8.98
N GLU A 43 6.17 26.05 -8.50
CA GLU A 43 5.24 25.50 -7.51
C GLU A 43 4.52 24.23 -8.03
N LEU A 44 4.30 24.15 -9.35
CA LEU A 44 3.69 22.99 -9.97
C LEU A 44 4.57 21.73 -9.88
N TYR A 45 5.89 21.84 -9.73
CA TYR A 45 6.75 20.66 -9.54
C TYR A 45 6.49 19.92 -8.23
N TYR A 46 5.90 20.56 -7.21
CA TYR A 46 5.52 19.85 -5.99
C TYR A 46 4.46 18.78 -6.25
N LEU A 47 3.57 18.94 -7.24
CA LEU A 47 2.55 17.95 -7.59
C LEU A 47 3.14 16.58 -7.98
N PRO A 48 3.98 16.47 -9.04
CA PRO A 48 4.56 15.17 -9.41
C PRO A 48 5.48 14.61 -8.31
N ILE A 49 6.15 15.45 -7.51
CA ILE A 49 7.00 15.00 -6.39
C ILE A 49 6.17 14.36 -5.27
N ILE A 50 5.10 15.04 -4.83
CA ILE A 50 4.22 14.53 -3.77
C ILE A 50 3.54 13.25 -4.27
N LEU A 51 3.01 13.25 -5.50
CA LEU A 51 2.36 12.08 -6.08
C LEU A 51 3.31 10.90 -6.20
N SER A 52 4.56 11.12 -6.62
CA SER A 52 5.54 10.03 -6.73
C SER A 52 5.92 9.44 -5.37
N GLY A 53 6.06 10.29 -4.34
CA GLY A 53 6.31 9.86 -2.97
C GLY A 53 5.15 9.04 -2.40
N LEU A 54 3.91 9.50 -2.60
CA LEU A 54 2.71 8.78 -2.12
C LEU A 54 2.44 7.47 -2.87
N TRP A 55 2.76 7.39 -4.16
CA TRP A 55 2.49 6.20 -4.96
C TRP A 55 3.61 5.16 -4.95
N PHE A 56 4.87 5.59 -4.92
CA PHE A 56 6.03 4.71 -5.05
C PHE A 56 6.98 4.80 -3.85
N GLY A 57 6.54 5.42 -2.76
CA GLY A 57 7.30 5.49 -1.52
C GLY A 57 8.58 6.31 -1.65
N MET A 58 9.57 5.97 -0.83
CA MET A 58 10.86 6.66 -0.83
C MET A 58 11.56 6.65 -2.21
N LYS A 59 11.45 5.55 -2.94
CA LYS A 59 12.10 5.40 -4.26
C LYS A 59 11.52 6.39 -5.29
N GLY A 60 10.20 6.57 -5.30
CA GLY A 60 9.56 7.56 -6.18
C GLY A 60 9.79 9.00 -5.74
N GLY A 61 9.66 9.26 -4.44
CA GLY A 61 9.84 10.60 -3.87
C GLY A 61 11.23 11.15 -4.16
N LEU A 62 12.29 10.40 -3.83
CA LEU A 62 13.68 10.80 -4.10
C LEU A 62 14.03 10.73 -5.59
N GLY A 63 13.58 9.70 -6.30
CA GLY A 63 13.89 9.53 -7.72
C GLY A 63 13.33 10.66 -8.59
N VAL A 64 12.06 11.04 -8.37
CA VAL A 64 11.41 12.10 -9.15
C VAL A 64 11.86 13.49 -8.73
N SER A 65 12.00 13.77 -7.43
CA SER A 65 12.53 15.07 -6.98
C SER A 65 13.97 15.28 -7.46
N GLY A 66 14.82 14.25 -7.39
CA GLY A 66 16.18 14.29 -7.94
C GLY A 66 16.18 14.54 -9.45
N LEU A 67 15.33 13.85 -10.20
CA LEU A 67 15.18 14.07 -11.64
C LEU A 67 14.75 15.51 -11.97
N ILE A 68 13.79 16.06 -11.24
CA ILE A 68 13.33 17.44 -11.43
C ILE A 68 14.47 18.43 -11.14
N VAL A 69 15.23 18.23 -10.05
CA VAL A 69 16.40 19.06 -9.75
C VAL A 69 17.43 18.97 -10.88
N LEU A 70 17.68 17.78 -11.43
CA LEU A 70 18.59 17.62 -12.57
C LEU A 70 18.08 18.30 -13.84
N LEU A 71 16.78 18.25 -14.12
CA LEU A 71 16.16 18.94 -15.26
C LEU A 71 16.14 20.46 -15.06
N TYR A 72 16.07 20.94 -13.82
CA TYR A 72 16.07 22.37 -13.50
C TYR A 72 17.48 22.97 -13.43
N ALA A 73 18.49 22.18 -13.04
CA ALA A 73 19.86 22.63 -12.84
C ALA A 73 20.48 23.41 -14.02
N PRO A 74 20.32 23.01 -15.30
CA PRO A 74 20.87 23.75 -16.43
C PRO A 74 20.38 25.21 -16.46
N MET A 75 19.12 25.47 -16.10
CA MET A 75 18.58 26.82 -16.06
C MET A 75 19.18 27.66 -14.94
N ILE A 76 19.46 27.05 -13.77
CA ILE A 76 20.16 27.73 -12.67
C ILE A 76 21.57 28.11 -13.10
N ILE A 77 22.32 27.17 -13.69
CA ILE A 77 23.72 27.37 -14.07
C ILE A 77 23.85 28.42 -15.18
N LEU A 78 22.96 28.38 -16.18
CA LEU A 78 23.00 29.32 -17.31
C LEU A 78 22.56 30.75 -16.92
N ASN A 79 21.74 30.90 -15.88
CA ASN A 79 21.27 32.19 -15.39
C ASN A 79 21.86 32.53 -14.02
N TRP A 80 23.06 32.00 -13.74
CA TRP A 80 23.76 32.21 -12.48
C TRP A 80 24.26 33.64 -12.37
N SER A 81 24.10 34.25 -11.20
CA SER A 81 24.40 35.67 -10.94
C SER A 81 25.17 35.87 -9.64
N ASP A 82 26.21 35.04 -9.41
CA ASP A 82 27.17 35.18 -8.32
C ASP A 82 26.55 35.28 -6.91
N LEU A 83 25.64 34.36 -6.58
CA LEU A 83 24.95 34.28 -5.28
C LEU A 83 24.04 35.50 -4.98
N ALA A 84 23.47 36.12 -6.01
CA ALA A 84 22.37 37.04 -5.79
C ALA A 84 21.19 36.34 -5.09
N ALA A 85 20.27 37.12 -4.50
CA ALA A 85 19.11 36.60 -3.77
C ALA A 85 18.27 35.60 -4.59
N VAL A 86 18.20 35.80 -5.91
CA VAL A 86 17.49 34.89 -6.84
C VAL A 86 18.15 33.51 -6.93
N ASP A 87 19.48 33.43 -6.86
CA ASP A 87 20.21 32.16 -6.90
C ASP A 87 20.03 31.39 -5.59
N LEU A 88 20.01 32.10 -4.46
CA LEU A 88 19.69 31.51 -3.17
C LEU A 88 18.28 30.94 -3.14
N GLU A 89 17.29 31.67 -3.66
CA GLU A 89 15.90 31.20 -3.77
C GLU A 89 15.82 29.89 -4.57
N ARG A 90 16.49 29.82 -5.73
CA ARG A 90 16.53 28.63 -6.58
C ARG A 90 17.18 27.43 -5.90
N ILE A 91 18.26 27.65 -5.15
CA ILE A 91 18.94 26.58 -4.40
C ILE A 91 18.06 26.07 -3.25
N LEU A 92 17.46 26.97 -2.49
CA LEU A 92 16.56 26.61 -1.39
C LEU A 92 15.37 25.80 -1.90
N GLU A 93 14.84 26.17 -3.06
CA GLU A 93 13.76 25.44 -3.70
C GLU A 93 14.16 24.03 -4.15
N CYS A 94 15.34 23.84 -4.74
CA CYS A 94 15.87 22.49 -4.99
C CYS A 94 15.95 21.67 -3.69
N GLY A 95 16.39 22.29 -2.60
CA GLY A 95 16.40 21.68 -1.26
C GLY A 95 15.01 21.28 -0.78
N LEU A 96 14.02 22.15 -0.98
CA LEU A 96 12.62 21.88 -0.66
C LEU A 96 12.05 20.75 -1.51
N PHE A 97 12.34 20.66 -2.82
CA PHE A 97 11.91 19.55 -3.66
C PHE A 97 12.40 18.20 -3.14
N ILE A 98 13.68 18.08 -2.81
CA ILE A 98 14.24 16.84 -2.24
C ILE A 98 13.61 16.55 -0.87
N THR A 99 13.44 17.57 -0.03
CA THR A 99 12.86 17.42 1.31
C THR A 99 11.40 16.94 1.22
N VAL A 100 10.59 17.52 0.33
CA VAL A 100 9.21 17.10 0.12
C VAL A 100 9.14 15.68 -0.43
N GLY A 101 9.99 15.32 -1.39
CA GLY A 101 10.10 13.95 -1.90
C GLY A 101 10.48 12.94 -0.81
N LEU A 102 11.45 13.29 0.03
CA LEU A 102 11.87 12.50 1.18
C LEU A 102 10.73 12.32 2.20
N LEU A 103 10.07 13.41 2.60
CA LEU A 103 9.02 13.38 3.61
C LEU A 103 7.80 12.59 3.15
N THR A 104 7.32 12.85 1.93
CA THR A 104 6.16 12.15 1.37
C THR A 104 6.43 10.66 1.16
N GLY A 105 7.62 10.32 0.65
CA GLY A 105 8.06 8.93 0.52
C GLY A 105 8.18 8.22 1.87
N LEU A 106 8.78 8.88 2.88
CA LEU A 106 8.92 8.34 4.23
C LEU A 106 7.58 8.10 4.92
N LEU A 107 6.64 9.04 4.76
CA LEU A 107 5.30 8.92 5.31
C LEU A 107 4.59 7.69 4.71
N ARG A 108 4.68 7.53 3.39
CA ARG A 108 4.08 6.39 2.70
C ARG A 108 4.67 5.06 3.15
N ASP A 109 5.99 4.95 3.19
CA ASP A 109 6.68 3.71 3.60
C ASP A 109 6.37 3.36 5.05
N ARG A 110 6.27 4.37 5.94
CA ARG A 110 5.88 4.16 7.34
C ARG A 110 4.44 3.72 7.50
N GLU A 111 3.53 4.25 6.70
CA GLU A 111 2.13 3.85 6.70
C GLU A 111 1.98 2.40 6.24
N GLN A 112 2.62 2.03 5.13
CA GLN A 112 2.63 0.66 4.62
C GLN A 112 3.24 -0.33 5.63
N ALA A 113 4.35 0.05 6.28
CA ALA A 113 4.95 -0.79 7.32
C ALA A 113 4.01 -1.01 8.52
N LYS A 114 3.27 0.02 8.94
CA LYS A 114 2.28 -0.10 10.02
C LYS A 114 1.09 -0.97 9.63
N GLU A 115 0.60 -0.83 8.41
CA GLU A 115 -0.50 -1.66 7.87
C GLU A 115 -0.08 -3.14 7.83
N SER A 116 1.12 -3.43 7.32
CA SER A 116 1.68 -4.78 7.29
C SER A 116 1.82 -5.37 8.68
N GLN A 117 2.34 -4.60 9.66
CA GLN A 117 2.47 -5.07 11.04
C GLN A 117 1.12 -5.37 11.69
N ARG A 118 0.10 -4.55 11.43
CA ARG A 118 -1.25 -4.79 11.94
C ARG A 118 -1.86 -6.05 11.33
N ALA A 119 -1.70 -6.26 10.03
CA ALA A 119 -2.17 -7.47 9.36
C ALA A 119 -1.51 -8.73 9.92
N GLU A 120 -0.19 -8.69 10.13
CA GLU A 120 0.57 -9.80 10.73
C GLU A 120 0.11 -10.11 12.16
N GLN A 121 -0.11 -9.08 13.00
CA GLN A 121 -0.62 -9.26 14.36
C GLN A 121 -2.02 -9.87 14.39
N VAL A 122 -2.92 -9.46 13.49
CA VAL A 122 -4.26 -10.02 13.36
C VAL A 122 -4.19 -11.49 12.94
N ALA A 123 -3.35 -11.83 11.96
CA ALA A 123 -3.15 -13.20 11.51
C ALA A 123 -2.57 -14.09 12.64
N ALA A 124 -1.59 -13.59 13.38
CA ALA A 124 -1.02 -14.30 14.53
C ALA A 124 -2.06 -14.58 15.63
N LEU A 125 -2.86 -13.56 15.99
CA LEU A 125 -3.95 -13.72 16.98
C LEU A 125 -5.01 -14.71 16.51
N ALA A 126 -5.41 -14.66 15.23
CA ALA A 126 -6.36 -15.60 14.66
C ALA A 126 -5.85 -17.05 14.75
N GLY A 127 -4.57 -17.28 14.47
CA GLY A 127 -3.91 -18.58 14.62
C GLY A 127 -3.90 -19.06 16.08
N THR A 128 -3.56 -18.20 17.03
CA THR A 128 -3.57 -18.54 18.47
C THR A 128 -4.99 -18.88 18.95
N VAL A 129 -5.97 -18.03 18.66
CA VAL A 129 -7.37 -18.26 19.06
C VAL A 129 -7.93 -19.53 18.43
N ALA A 130 -7.62 -19.80 17.16
CA ALA A 130 -8.05 -21.03 16.52
C ALA A 130 -7.43 -22.28 17.16
N HIS A 131 -6.16 -22.23 17.56
CA HIS A 131 -5.51 -23.31 18.30
C HIS A 131 -6.19 -23.54 19.66
N GLU A 132 -6.50 -22.47 20.39
CA GLU A 132 -7.17 -22.52 21.68
C GLU A 132 -8.61 -23.04 21.59
N ILE A 133 -9.34 -22.75 20.51
CA ILE A 133 -10.70 -23.27 20.28
C ILE A 133 -10.67 -24.73 19.80
N ASN A 134 -9.68 -25.12 18.99
CA ASN A 134 -9.56 -26.50 18.50
C ASN A 134 -9.45 -27.53 19.62
N SER A 135 -8.77 -27.18 20.72
CA SER A 135 -8.55 -28.08 21.86
C SER A 135 -9.85 -28.49 22.58
N PRO A 136 -10.70 -27.57 23.10
CA PRO A 136 -11.98 -27.94 23.70
C PRO A 136 -12.98 -28.48 22.68
N LEU A 137 -12.92 -28.04 21.42
CA LEU A 137 -13.78 -28.57 20.36
C LEU A 137 -13.49 -30.04 20.06
N PHE A 138 -12.21 -30.42 20.02
CA PHE A 138 -11.80 -31.81 19.88
C PHE A 138 -12.29 -32.64 21.06
N ALA A 139 -12.14 -32.14 22.29
CA ALA A 139 -12.64 -32.83 23.49
C ALA A 139 -14.17 -33.03 23.45
N ALA A 140 -14.93 -31.99 23.07
CA ALA A 140 -16.38 -32.06 22.94
C ALA A 140 -16.81 -33.04 21.84
N LEU A 141 -16.13 -33.02 20.69
CA LEU A 141 -16.41 -33.93 19.58
C LEU A 141 -16.14 -35.39 19.96
N SER A 142 -15.01 -35.67 20.61
CA SER A 142 -14.68 -37.01 21.09
C SER A 142 -15.68 -37.50 22.14
N ALA A 143 -16.06 -36.65 23.10
CA ALA A 143 -17.06 -37.02 24.10
C ALA A 143 -18.44 -37.32 23.46
N ALA A 144 -18.86 -36.51 22.50
CA ALA A 144 -20.11 -36.74 21.77
C ALA A 144 -20.07 -38.02 20.94
N GLN A 145 -18.95 -38.32 20.26
CA GLN A 145 -18.78 -39.56 19.48
C GLN A 145 -18.83 -40.80 20.38
N MET A 146 -18.15 -40.78 21.53
CA MET A 146 -18.23 -41.88 22.49
C MET A 146 -19.65 -42.09 23.02
N LEU A 147 -20.36 -40.98 23.30
CA LEU A 147 -21.75 -41.04 23.75
C LEU A 147 -22.69 -41.61 22.67
N GLU A 148 -22.49 -41.24 21.41
CA GLU A 148 -23.28 -41.77 20.28
C GLU A 148 -23.11 -43.29 20.14
N GLU A 149 -21.91 -43.82 20.38
CA GLU A 149 -21.60 -45.26 20.29
C GLU A 149 -22.36 -46.09 21.33
N ASP A 150 -22.58 -45.53 22.52
CA ASP A 150 -23.22 -46.20 23.66
C ASP A 150 -24.77 -46.06 23.71
N LEU A 151 -25.38 -45.28 22.81
CA LEU A 151 -26.82 -44.99 22.83
C LEU A 151 -27.68 -45.98 22.02
N GLU A 152 -28.98 -46.03 22.33
CA GLU A 152 -30.00 -46.70 21.50
C GLU A 152 -30.42 -45.79 20.32
N ASP A 153 -30.90 -46.39 19.21
CA ASP A 153 -31.07 -45.71 17.92
C ASP A 153 -31.97 -44.46 17.97
N GLN A 154 -32.94 -44.38 18.89
CA GLN A 154 -33.82 -43.23 19.04
C GLN A 154 -33.12 -41.99 19.64
N SER A 155 -32.05 -42.19 20.42
CA SER A 155 -31.27 -41.12 21.08
C SER A 155 -29.99 -40.76 20.30
N LYS A 156 -29.57 -41.60 19.34
CA LYS A 156 -28.41 -41.34 18.47
C LYS A 156 -28.64 -40.15 17.54
N GLU A 157 -29.87 -39.93 17.08
CA GLU A 157 -30.19 -38.83 16.15
C GLU A 157 -29.86 -37.45 16.77
N ASP A 158 -30.19 -37.25 18.05
CA ASP A 158 -29.91 -36.02 18.78
C ASP A 158 -28.40 -35.78 18.96
N VAL A 159 -27.64 -36.83 19.29
CA VAL A 159 -26.17 -36.74 19.44
C VAL A 159 -25.50 -36.53 18.08
N GLY A 160 -26.02 -37.14 17.01
CA GLY A 160 -25.56 -36.93 15.64
C GLY A 160 -25.70 -35.47 15.19
N LEU A 161 -26.76 -34.76 15.62
CA LEU A 161 -26.89 -33.32 15.39
C LEU A 161 -25.80 -32.51 16.12
N ILE A 162 -25.47 -32.86 17.36
CA ILE A 162 -24.40 -32.22 18.14
C ILE A 162 -23.05 -32.41 17.44
N ILE A 163 -22.74 -33.64 17.02
CA ILE A 163 -21.49 -33.95 16.30
C ILE A 163 -21.38 -33.14 15.01
N ARG A 164 -22.46 -33.05 14.22
CA ARG A 164 -22.48 -32.25 13.00
C ARG A 164 -22.23 -30.77 13.27
N ASN A 165 -22.88 -30.19 14.27
CA ASN A 165 -22.63 -28.80 14.66
C ASN A 165 -21.19 -28.56 15.12
N LEU A 166 -20.59 -29.49 15.88
CA LEU A 166 -19.19 -29.39 16.31
C LEU A 166 -18.22 -29.50 15.12
N MET A 167 -18.52 -30.33 14.12
CA MET A 167 -17.76 -30.38 12.87
C MET A 167 -17.88 -29.09 12.05
N ASP A 168 -19.07 -28.49 11.99
CA ASP A 168 -19.27 -27.21 11.30
C ASP A 168 -18.47 -26.08 11.98
N ILE A 169 -18.47 -26.02 13.31
CA ILE A 169 -17.65 -25.08 14.08
C ILE A 169 -16.15 -25.31 13.81
N LYS A 170 -15.71 -26.58 13.74
CA LYS A 170 -14.31 -26.93 13.45
C LYS A 170 -13.87 -26.39 12.09
N GLU A 171 -14.73 -26.53 11.09
CA GLU A 171 -14.46 -26.04 9.75
C GLU A 171 -14.41 -24.51 9.70
N GLN A 172 -15.30 -23.83 10.43
CA GLN A 172 -15.25 -22.36 10.57
C GLN A 172 -13.95 -21.90 11.25
N VAL A 173 -13.53 -22.56 12.32
CA VAL A 173 -12.27 -22.27 13.04
C VAL A 173 -11.06 -22.52 12.15
N ARG A 174 -11.09 -23.57 11.33
CA ARG A 174 -10.04 -23.85 10.33
C ARG A 174 -9.93 -22.74 9.29
N LYS A 175 -11.05 -22.19 8.82
CA LYS A 175 -11.07 -21.03 7.92
C LYS A 175 -10.46 -19.78 8.56
N ILE A 176 -10.69 -19.55 9.86
CA ILE A 176 -10.08 -18.46 10.63
C ILE A 176 -8.55 -18.67 10.79
N SER A 177 -8.12 -19.91 11.05
CA SER A 177 -6.71 -20.27 11.17
C SER A 177 -5.94 -20.28 9.84
N GLY A 178 -6.65 -20.47 8.72
CA GLY A 178 -6.09 -20.51 7.38
C GLY A 178 -5.79 -19.12 6.79
N ILE A 179 -6.14 -18.05 7.50
CA ILE A 179 -5.90 -16.67 7.09
C ILE A 179 -4.40 -16.38 7.15
N LYS A 180 -3.71 -16.58 6.02
CA LYS A 180 -2.30 -16.22 5.85
C LYS A 180 -2.11 -14.77 5.38
N ASP A 181 -3.06 -14.24 4.61
CA ASP A 181 -3.04 -12.87 4.10
C ASP A 181 -4.33 -12.14 4.47
N VAL A 182 -4.25 -11.22 5.42
CA VAL A 182 -5.34 -10.27 5.69
C VAL A 182 -5.21 -9.15 4.66
N ILE A 183 -5.88 -9.30 3.52
CA ILE A 183 -5.98 -8.23 2.53
C ILE A 183 -6.99 -7.21 3.06
N LEU A 184 -6.48 -6.13 3.66
CA LEU A 184 -7.28 -4.95 4.00
C LEU A 184 -7.62 -4.23 2.69
N GLN A 185 -8.80 -4.50 2.13
CA GLN A 185 -9.30 -3.78 0.99
C GLN A 185 -10.20 -2.64 1.47
N ASP A 186 -9.87 -1.39 1.08
CA ASP A 186 -10.73 -0.24 1.33
C ASP A 186 -12.06 -0.43 0.60
N TYR A 187 -13.10 -0.79 1.36
CA TYR A 187 -14.48 -0.81 0.89
C TYR A 187 -15.08 0.57 1.20
N ALA A 188 -15.68 1.22 0.20
CA ALA A 188 -16.21 2.58 0.33
C ALA A 188 -17.16 2.74 1.54
N GLY A 189 -16.81 3.65 2.46
CA GLY A 189 -17.49 3.82 3.74
C GLY A 189 -16.55 3.47 4.89
N ASN A 190 -16.82 3.99 6.08
CA ASN A 190 -15.94 3.92 7.26
C ASN A 190 -15.86 2.50 7.89
N THR A 191 -15.86 1.45 7.06
CA THR A 191 -15.98 0.04 7.45
C THR A 191 -14.99 -0.79 6.64
N GLN A 192 -13.98 -1.32 7.32
CA GLN A 192 -13.01 -2.24 6.73
C GLN A 192 -13.64 -3.63 6.65
N VAL A 193 -13.68 -4.22 5.46
CA VAL A 193 -14.16 -5.59 5.25
C VAL A 193 -12.94 -6.45 4.90
N ALA A 194 -12.64 -7.43 5.75
CA ALA A 194 -11.59 -8.40 5.49
C ALA A 194 -12.11 -9.41 4.44
N THR A 195 -11.60 -9.33 3.21
CA THR A 195 -11.92 -10.31 2.18
C THR A 195 -11.01 -11.52 2.37
N LEU A 196 -11.62 -12.68 2.63
CA LEU A 196 -10.91 -13.93 2.94
C LEU A 196 -10.61 -14.67 1.62
N GLY A 197 -9.37 -14.56 1.12
CA GLY A 197 -8.90 -15.38 0.01
C GLY A 197 -8.50 -16.76 0.52
N GLY A 198 -9.24 -17.81 0.13
CA GLY A 198 -8.82 -19.20 0.29
C GLY A 198 -8.23 -19.71 -1.01
N GLU A 199 -7.19 -20.54 -0.93
CA GLU A 199 -6.77 -21.40 -2.05
C GLU A 199 -7.97 -22.27 -2.46
N GLU A 200 -8.31 -22.25 -3.76
CA GLU A 200 -9.21 -23.24 -4.37
C GLU A 200 -8.60 -24.66 -4.31
#